data_AF-A0A9D0ZFF6-F1
#
_entry.id   AF-A0A9D0ZFF6-F1
#
_cell.length_a   1.000
_cell.length_b   1.000
_cell.length_c   1.000
_cell.angle_alpha   90.00
_cell.angle_beta   90.00
_cell.angle_gamma   90.00
#
_symmetry.space_group_name_H-M   'P 1'
#
loop_
_entity.id
_entity.type
_entity.pdbx_description
1 polymer ?
#
loop_
_entity_poly.entity_id
_entity_poly.type
_entity_poly.pdbx_seq_one_letter_code
_entity_poly.pdbx_strand_id
1 'polypeptide(L)'
;MKRRIFATLLAFCLIASLCVVGAAADGPVATVNGEEFDNLQAAIDNASDGDVITLLQNVDLGNTNVVFNKSGCSIVLDLNTFTLSRSTASVSDSRYYGEVILVTDGELTLRNGTVENTVTTSCGTGAISVSADTDPNTETSNTKAILIVESTATVLATSYTGIGVFGDLAQVDVYGTVEGNYYGVAGNGTNRTDLTYGGTVINVYDGANITHTCETDGVGIFQSQLGITNIYGGTIRGLVGVQVSAGTINISGGNIIAEGEIPSSGNIATPDNNYTYTSSGNIVDGAALSIVNRSGGYAGYINVNITGGNFYSENGDAVLEYTANANCEKVDSISITGGTFNGANSDINVQLKDSSVAEPVVEGGSFSESVAAYVADGLEYEANSDGV
;
A
#
# COMPACT_ATOMS: atom_id res chain seq x y z
N MET A 1 -6.45 -37.02 9.85
CA MET A 1 -5.38 -36.54 10.77
C MET A 1 -4.16 -36.17 9.94
N LYS A 2 -3.52 -35.03 10.24
CA LYS A 2 -2.37 -34.39 9.54
C LYS A 2 -2.72 -33.37 8.45
N ARG A 3 -3.25 -32.19 8.82
CA ARG A 3 -3.19 -30.95 8.01
C ARG A 3 -3.61 -29.68 8.77
N ARG A 4 -3.32 -29.58 10.07
CA ARG A 4 -3.68 -28.39 10.89
C ARG A 4 -2.63 -27.98 11.95
N ILE A 5 -1.36 -28.35 11.78
CA ILE A 5 -0.32 -28.11 12.82
C ILE A 5 0.68 -27.00 12.44
N PHE A 6 0.67 -26.48 11.20
CA PHE A 6 1.64 -25.46 10.80
C PHE A 6 1.20 -24.00 11.04
N ALA A 7 -0.10 -23.72 11.10
CA ALA A 7 -0.59 -22.35 11.38
C ALA A 7 -0.50 -21.97 12.87
N THR A 8 -0.43 -22.96 13.77
CA THR A 8 -0.40 -22.73 15.23
C THR A 8 1.01 -22.54 15.79
N LEU A 9 2.06 -22.84 15.01
CA LEU A 9 3.46 -22.67 15.45
C LEU A 9 4.02 -21.27 15.16
N LEU A 10 3.47 -20.56 14.16
CA LEU A 10 3.84 -19.17 13.86
C LEU A 10 3.19 -18.18 14.83
N ALA A 11 1.97 -18.48 15.28
CA ALA A 11 1.24 -17.67 16.26
C ALA A 11 1.79 -17.77 17.70
N PHE A 12 2.61 -18.79 18.02
CA PHE A 12 3.15 -18.98 19.38
C PHE A 12 4.53 -18.33 19.62
N CYS A 13 5.19 -17.83 18.58
CA CYS A 13 6.43 -17.06 18.72
C CYS A 13 6.20 -15.55 18.91
N LEU A 14 4.98 -15.05 18.66
CA LEU A 14 4.62 -13.64 18.79
C LEU A 14 4.02 -13.26 20.17
N ILE A 15 3.68 -14.23 21.02
CA ILE A 15 2.95 -13.97 22.28
C ILE A 15 3.92 -13.83 23.49
N ALA A 16 5.25 -13.93 23.28
CA ALA A 16 6.23 -13.81 24.36
C ALA A 16 6.82 -12.39 24.56
N SER A 17 6.39 -11.37 23.82
CA SER A 17 6.87 -9.97 23.99
C SER A 17 5.97 -9.10 24.88
N LEU A 18 4.78 -9.58 25.29
CA LEU A 18 3.81 -8.83 26.09
C LEU A 18 4.15 -8.87 27.60
N CYS A 19 5.28 -8.27 27.96
CA CYS A 19 5.55 -7.73 29.30
C CYS A 19 6.74 -6.75 29.24
N VAL A 20 6.61 -5.65 28.48
CA VAL A 20 7.43 -4.47 28.78
C VAL A 20 6.69 -3.69 29.85
N VAL A 21 7.00 -4.03 31.11
CA VAL A 21 6.71 -3.16 32.24
C VAL A 21 7.42 -1.85 31.95
N GLY A 22 6.66 -0.76 31.81
CA GLY A 22 7.17 0.59 31.66
C GLY A 22 8.04 0.97 32.85
N ALA A 23 9.35 0.72 32.73
CA ALA A 23 10.36 1.49 33.39
C ALA A 23 10.67 2.65 32.45
N ALA A 24 10.53 3.89 32.93
CA ALA A 24 11.07 5.03 32.22
C ALA A 24 12.55 4.75 31.93
N ALA A 25 12.91 4.78 30.66
CA ALA A 25 14.28 4.67 30.20
C ALA A 25 15.17 5.71 30.89
N ASP A 26 16.07 5.26 31.78
CA ASP A 26 17.09 6.11 32.38
C ASP A 26 18.37 5.96 31.52
N GLY A 27 18.38 6.59 30.35
CA GLY A 27 19.47 6.50 29.38
C GLY A 27 19.09 7.04 27.99
N PRO A 28 20.09 7.26 27.11
CA PRO A 28 19.88 7.82 25.79
C PRO A 28 19.00 6.92 24.91
N VAL A 29 18.20 7.55 24.04
CA VAL A 29 17.25 6.88 23.13
C VAL A 29 17.90 6.45 21.83
N ALA A 30 18.82 7.26 21.31
CA ALA A 30 19.46 7.00 20.01
C ALA A 30 20.91 7.49 20.01
N THR A 31 21.68 7.02 19.04
CA THR A 31 23.02 7.54 18.75
C THR A 31 23.18 7.89 17.28
N VAL A 32 24.02 8.89 17.03
CA VAL A 32 24.49 9.25 15.69
C VAL A 32 26.00 9.41 15.76
N ASN A 33 26.75 8.61 14.99
CA ASN A 33 28.22 8.65 14.99
C ASN A 33 28.88 8.54 16.39
N GLY A 34 28.21 7.87 17.34
CA GLY A 34 28.66 7.70 18.72
C GLY A 34 28.30 8.83 19.68
N GLU A 35 27.65 9.90 19.21
CA GLU A 35 27.00 10.89 20.08
C GLU A 35 25.62 10.38 20.52
N GLU A 36 25.32 10.50 21.81
CA GLU A 36 24.10 9.99 22.43
C GLU A 36 23.03 11.09 22.54
N PHE A 37 21.77 10.75 22.27
CA PHE A 37 20.63 11.67 22.31
C PHE A 37 19.50 11.13 23.18
N ASP A 38 18.91 12.01 24.00
CA ASP A 38 17.82 11.65 24.91
C ASP A 38 16.48 11.39 24.21
N ASN A 39 16.34 11.78 22.94
CA ASN A 39 15.15 11.51 22.13
C ASN A 39 15.50 11.41 20.64
N LEU A 40 14.64 10.72 19.88
CA LEU A 40 14.88 10.44 18.46
C LEU A 40 14.81 11.69 17.57
N GLN A 41 13.96 12.66 17.88
CA GLN A 41 13.90 13.91 17.09
C GLN A 41 15.23 14.67 17.15
N ALA A 42 15.84 14.78 18.34
CA ALA A 42 17.14 15.41 18.50
C ALA A 42 18.25 14.69 17.71
N ALA A 43 18.21 13.36 17.64
CA ALA A 43 19.14 12.59 16.82
C ALA A 43 18.97 12.89 15.32
N ILE A 44 17.73 12.98 14.82
CA ILE A 44 17.42 13.34 13.44
C ILE A 44 17.89 14.76 13.10
N ASP A 45 17.64 15.71 14.01
CA ASP A 45 18.01 17.10 13.81
C ASP A 45 19.54 17.25 13.67
N ASN A 46 20.32 16.44 14.40
CA ASN A 46 21.80 16.46 14.38
C ASN A 46 22.42 15.57 13.28
N ALA A 47 21.70 14.59 12.75
CA ALA A 47 22.20 13.74 11.68
C ALA A 47 22.49 14.54 10.39
N SER A 48 23.54 14.16 9.69
CA SER A 48 23.97 14.69 8.39
C SER A 48 23.76 13.67 7.27
N ASP A 49 23.91 14.11 6.03
CA ASP A 49 23.87 13.21 4.86
C ASP A 49 24.84 12.03 5.02
N GLY A 50 24.34 10.82 4.81
CA GLY A 50 25.06 9.56 4.95
C GLY A 50 25.11 8.99 6.37
N ASP A 51 24.57 9.67 7.38
CA ASP A 51 24.61 9.20 8.76
C ASP A 51 23.68 8.00 9.03
N VAL A 52 24.04 7.24 10.07
CA VAL A 52 23.20 6.18 10.64
C VAL A 52 22.78 6.58 12.04
N ILE A 53 21.47 6.73 12.23
CA ILE A 53 20.83 6.88 13.53
C ILE A 53 20.52 5.48 14.06
N THR A 54 21.05 5.10 15.22
CA THR A 54 20.79 3.78 15.82
C THR A 54 19.95 3.92 17.07
N LEU A 55 18.80 3.24 17.14
CA LEU A 55 17.97 3.19 18.35
C LEU A 55 18.65 2.33 19.43
N LEU A 56 18.57 2.77 20.68
CA LEU A 56 19.21 2.08 21.82
C LEU A 56 18.23 1.32 22.71
N GLN A 57 16.93 1.53 22.51
CA GLN A 57 15.87 0.94 23.32
C GLN A 57 14.52 1.13 22.63
N ASN A 58 13.51 0.38 23.07
CA ASN A 58 12.13 0.63 22.63
C ASN A 58 11.69 2.04 23.04
N VAL A 59 10.98 2.73 22.14
CA VAL A 59 10.48 4.09 22.35
C VAL A 59 8.98 4.09 22.08
N ASP A 60 8.20 4.59 23.03
CA ASP A 60 6.81 4.97 22.81
C ASP A 60 6.72 6.50 22.82
N LEU A 61 6.36 7.10 21.69
CA LEU A 61 6.20 8.54 21.50
C LEU A 61 4.95 9.08 22.21
N GLY A 62 4.11 8.21 22.79
CA GLY A 62 2.89 8.60 23.47
C GLY A 62 1.92 9.25 22.49
N ASN A 63 1.75 10.57 22.58
CA ASN A 63 0.86 11.35 21.71
C ASN A 63 1.59 12.25 20.69
N THR A 64 2.92 12.13 20.58
CA THR A 64 3.73 12.86 19.61
C THR A 64 4.10 11.97 18.41
N ASN A 65 4.71 12.58 17.40
CA ASN A 65 5.32 11.91 16.25
C ASN A 65 6.77 12.35 16.10
N VAL A 66 7.49 11.69 15.19
CA VAL A 66 8.82 12.10 14.73
C VAL A 66 8.70 12.65 13.31
N VAL A 67 9.34 13.78 13.04
CA VAL A 67 9.36 14.40 11.72
C VAL A 67 10.75 14.29 11.12
N PHE A 68 10.83 13.62 9.97
CA PHE A 68 12.01 13.59 9.14
C PHE A 68 11.91 14.64 8.05
N ASN A 69 12.66 15.73 8.21
CA ASN A 69 12.76 16.83 7.26
C ASN A 69 14.23 17.21 7.09
N LYS A 70 14.92 16.48 6.20
CA LYS A 70 16.36 16.59 6.00
C LYS A 70 16.66 16.74 4.52
N SER A 71 16.30 17.90 3.97
CA SER A 71 16.49 18.25 2.56
C SER A 71 17.89 17.89 2.07
N GLY A 72 17.95 17.15 0.95
CA GLY A 72 19.20 16.72 0.32
C GLY A 72 20.04 15.71 1.12
N CYS A 73 19.52 15.15 2.21
CA CYS A 73 20.19 14.11 2.99
C CYS A 73 19.58 12.74 2.74
N SER A 74 20.42 11.70 2.68
CA SER A 74 20.05 10.30 2.84
C SER A 74 20.55 9.79 4.20
N ILE A 75 19.63 9.35 5.06
CA ILE A 75 19.92 8.93 6.43
C ILE A 75 19.31 7.55 6.67
N VAL A 76 20.03 6.69 7.38
CA VAL A 76 19.52 5.39 7.83
C VAL A 76 19.06 5.51 9.28
N LEU A 77 17.81 5.13 9.56
CA LEU A 77 17.35 4.81 10.91
C LEU A 77 17.42 3.28 11.10
N ASP A 78 18.48 2.86 11.79
CA ASP A 78 18.65 1.49 12.27
C ASP A 78 17.90 1.33 13.59
N LEU A 79 16.78 0.63 13.55
CA LEU A 79 15.96 0.38 14.74
C LEU A 79 16.62 -0.63 15.69
N ASN A 80 17.71 -1.29 15.28
CA ASN A 80 18.54 -2.16 16.11
C ASN A 80 17.73 -3.17 16.95
N THR A 81 16.80 -3.85 16.29
CA THR A 81 15.81 -4.83 16.81
C THR A 81 14.73 -4.26 17.73
N PHE A 82 14.78 -2.96 18.04
CA PHE A 82 13.81 -2.29 18.89
C PHE A 82 12.58 -1.84 18.11
N THR A 83 11.57 -1.42 18.87
CA THR A 83 10.33 -0.86 18.36
C THR A 83 10.26 0.63 18.66
N LEU A 84 10.01 1.42 17.61
CA LEU A 84 9.55 2.80 17.72
C LEU A 84 8.03 2.79 17.55
N SER A 85 7.30 3.16 18.60
CA SER A 85 5.85 3.11 18.58
C SER A 85 5.20 4.42 18.99
N ARG A 86 3.90 4.46 18.76
CA ARG A 86 3.02 5.49 19.29
C ARG A 86 1.73 4.84 19.78
N SER A 87 1.41 5.04 21.06
CA SER A 87 0.29 4.36 21.71
C SER A 87 -0.89 5.25 22.10
N THR A 88 -0.72 6.57 22.08
CA THR A 88 -1.73 7.52 22.56
C THR A 88 -2.24 8.44 21.46
N ALA A 89 -3.56 8.53 21.33
CA ALA A 89 -4.18 9.52 20.45
C ALA A 89 -3.95 10.95 20.99
N SER A 90 -3.73 11.92 20.11
CA SER A 90 -3.74 13.33 20.49
C SER A 90 -5.19 13.84 20.56
N VAL A 91 -5.57 14.46 21.68
CA VAL A 91 -6.95 14.93 21.95
C VAL A 91 -7.39 16.12 21.07
N SER A 92 -6.47 16.74 20.32
CA SER A 92 -6.71 17.86 19.42
C SER A 92 -6.60 17.52 17.93
N ASP A 93 -6.42 16.23 17.61
CA ASP A 93 -6.05 15.76 16.28
C ASP A 93 -7.25 15.70 15.34
N SER A 94 -7.70 16.87 14.88
CA SER A 94 -8.75 16.95 13.87
C SER A 94 -8.23 16.74 12.46
N ARG A 95 -6.90 16.68 12.25
CA ARG A 95 -6.24 16.71 10.94
C ARG A 95 -4.74 16.35 11.06
N TYR A 96 -4.36 15.17 10.56
CA TYR A 96 -3.03 14.86 9.97
C TYR A 96 -1.81 14.60 10.88
N TYR A 97 -1.94 14.31 12.17
CA TYR A 97 -0.77 13.97 13.01
C TYR A 97 -0.92 12.63 13.73
N GLY A 98 -1.44 11.59 13.09
CA GLY A 98 -1.66 10.28 13.71
C GLY A 98 -0.52 9.27 13.51
N GLU A 99 0.48 9.58 12.69
CA GLU A 99 1.61 8.69 12.37
C GLU A 99 2.71 8.63 13.45
N VAL A 100 3.55 7.59 13.37
CA VAL A 100 4.78 7.48 14.17
C VAL A 100 5.88 8.33 13.54
N ILE A 101 6.04 8.23 12.22
CA ILE A 101 7.03 8.98 11.44
C ILE A 101 6.33 9.74 10.30
N LEU A 102 6.61 11.02 10.19
CA LEU A 102 6.26 11.85 9.04
C LEU A 102 7.54 12.21 8.27
N VAL A 103 7.65 11.74 7.03
CA VAL A 103 8.76 12.08 6.12
C VAL A 103 8.29 13.20 5.20
N THR A 104 8.93 14.37 5.28
CA THR A 104 8.55 15.54 4.47
C THR A 104 9.62 16.04 3.52
N ASP A 105 10.89 15.69 3.73
CA ASP A 105 11.98 16.00 2.80
C ASP A 105 13.22 15.14 3.13
N GLY A 106 14.00 14.81 2.11
CA GLY A 106 15.14 13.89 2.19
C GLY A 106 14.75 12.42 2.02
N GLU A 107 15.75 11.55 2.17
CA GLU A 107 15.62 10.11 2.06
C GLU A 107 15.87 9.44 3.42
N LEU A 108 14.86 8.72 3.92
CA LEU A 108 14.92 7.94 5.14
C LEU A 108 14.91 6.46 4.80
N THR A 109 15.97 5.74 5.20
CA THR A 109 16.02 4.28 5.13
C THR A 109 15.74 3.67 6.49
N LEU A 110 14.75 2.79 6.60
CA LEU A 110 14.43 2.02 7.79
C LEU A 110 14.99 0.62 7.70
N ARG A 111 15.64 0.15 8.77
CA ARG A 111 16.10 -1.25 8.87
C ARG A 111 16.08 -1.79 10.30
N ASN A 112 16.15 -3.11 10.39
CA ASN A 112 16.38 -3.89 11.60
C ASN A 112 15.44 -3.54 12.77
N GLY A 113 14.13 -3.69 12.62
CA GLY A 113 13.21 -3.48 13.75
C GLY A 113 11.83 -3.06 13.29
N THR A 114 11.06 -2.47 14.20
CA THR A 114 9.63 -2.22 13.98
C THR A 114 9.26 -0.75 14.21
N VAL A 115 8.50 -0.18 13.28
CA VAL A 115 7.71 1.04 13.49
C VAL A 115 6.26 0.63 13.68
N GLU A 116 5.65 0.99 14.81
CA GLU A 116 4.30 0.51 15.16
C GLU A 116 3.37 1.63 15.65
N ASN A 117 2.23 1.79 14.98
CA ASN A 117 1.14 2.63 15.47
C ASN A 117 0.06 1.77 16.11
N THR A 118 -0.13 1.88 17.43
CA THR A 118 -1.17 1.15 18.17
C THR A 118 -2.39 2.01 18.50
N VAL A 119 -2.47 3.23 17.95
CA VAL A 119 -3.62 4.13 18.18
C VAL A 119 -4.83 3.62 17.40
N THR A 120 -5.96 3.46 18.08
CA THR A 120 -7.20 2.87 17.53
C THR A 120 -8.31 3.89 17.22
N THR A 121 -8.14 5.16 17.61
CA THR A 121 -9.14 6.21 17.37
C THR A 121 -9.02 6.77 15.95
N SER A 122 -10.12 6.75 15.21
CA SER A 122 -10.27 7.04 13.79
C SER A 122 -9.77 8.43 13.35
N CYS A 123 -8.83 8.47 12.40
CA CYS A 123 -8.93 9.09 11.06
C CYS A 123 -7.52 9.52 10.58
N GLY A 124 -7.08 9.02 9.42
CA GLY A 124 -6.31 9.84 8.47
C GLY A 124 -4.83 9.57 8.27
N THR A 125 -4.11 8.90 9.18
CA THR A 125 -2.66 8.67 8.98
C THR A 125 -2.20 7.39 9.66
N GLY A 126 -1.41 6.60 8.93
CA GLY A 126 -0.98 5.25 9.27
C GLY A 126 0.15 5.16 10.29
N ALA A 127 1.02 4.15 10.16
CA ALA A 127 2.27 4.13 10.93
C ALA A 127 3.28 5.15 10.40
N ILE A 128 3.36 5.30 9.08
CA ILE A 128 4.25 6.25 8.43
C ILE A 128 3.49 7.02 7.36
N SER A 129 3.73 8.33 7.27
CA SER A 129 3.29 9.16 6.16
C SER A 129 4.51 9.72 5.42
N VAL A 130 4.51 9.59 4.10
CA VAL A 130 5.50 10.22 3.21
C VAL A 130 4.77 11.29 2.41
N SER A 131 5.06 12.55 2.72
CA SER A 131 4.35 13.70 2.18
C SER A 131 5.32 14.72 1.62
N ALA A 132 5.33 14.88 0.31
CA ALA A 132 6.12 15.89 -0.37
C ALA A 132 5.23 17.08 -0.74
N ASP A 133 5.23 17.51 -2.01
CA ASP A 133 4.48 18.70 -2.42
C ASP A 133 3.01 18.38 -2.74
N THR A 134 2.09 19.04 -2.03
CA THR A 134 0.65 18.86 -2.20
C THR A 134 -0.06 20.08 -2.79
N ASP A 135 0.68 21.13 -3.16
CA ASP A 135 0.14 22.32 -3.82
C ASP A 135 0.03 22.06 -5.34
N PRO A 136 -1.20 22.01 -5.90
CA PRO A 136 -1.38 21.77 -7.33
C PRO A 136 -0.86 22.93 -8.21
N ASN A 137 -0.46 24.05 -7.62
CA ASN A 137 0.04 25.24 -8.33
C ASN A 137 1.57 25.33 -8.33
N THR A 138 2.28 24.36 -7.76
CA THR A 138 3.74 24.33 -7.83
C THR A 138 4.21 23.94 -9.23
N GLU A 139 4.93 24.84 -9.91
CA GLU A 139 5.49 24.59 -11.24
C GLU A 139 6.70 23.63 -11.23
N THR A 140 7.46 23.61 -10.13
CA THR A 140 8.59 22.70 -9.94
C THR A 140 8.79 22.45 -8.45
N SER A 141 8.44 21.26 -7.98
CA SER A 141 8.74 20.83 -6.61
C SER A 141 10.24 20.54 -6.47
N ASN A 142 10.82 21.00 -5.37
CA ASN A 142 12.18 20.61 -4.95
C ASN A 142 12.17 19.83 -3.63
N THR A 143 10.98 19.58 -3.07
CA THR A 143 10.80 18.82 -1.84
C THR A 143 10.65 17.37 -2.22
N LYS A 144 11.61 16.53 -1.84
CA LYS A 144 11.60 15.11 -2.21
C LYS A 144 11.59 14.29 -0.94
N ALA A 145 10.45 13.68 -0.62
CA ALA A 145 10.30 12.80 0.53
C ALA A 145 10.39 11.34 0.06
N ILE A 146 11.44 10.63 0.49
CA ILE A 146 11.64 9.22 0.14
C ILE A 146 11.70 8.38 1.42
N LEU A 147 10.95 7.29 1.44
CA LEU A 147 11.07 6.25 2.44
C LEU A 147 11.54 4.95 1.78
N ILE A 148 12.58 4.34 2.34
CA ILE A 148 13.03 3.00 1.96
C ILE A 148 12.81 2.08 3.16
N VAL A 149 12.00 1.03 3.01
CA VAL A 149 11.77 0.02 4.04
C VAL A 149 12.57 -1.22 3.66
N GLU A 150 13.76 -1.39 4.24
CA GLU A 150 14.62 -2.55 3.95
C GLU A 150 13.96 -3.85 4.41
N SER A 151 14.44 -4.98 3.88
CA SER A 151 13.92 -6.33 4.16
C SER A 151 13.85 -6.72 5.65
N THR A 152 14.63 -6.06 6.51
CA THR A 152 14.67 -6.31 7.95
C THR A 152 13.80 -5.35 8.78
N ALA A 153 13.14 -4.40 8.13
CA ALA A 153 12.20 -3.48 8.77
C ALA A 153 10.76 -4.00 8.66
N THR A 154 9.98 -3.70 9.71
CA THR A 154 8.55 -3.97 9.79
C THR A 154 7.82 -2.68 10.11
N VAL A 155 6.73 -2.39 9.40
CA VAL A 155 5.85 -1.25 9.63
C VAL A 155 4.44 -1.78 9.92
N LEU A 156 3.91 -1.48 11.11
CA LEU A 156 2.63 -2.00 11.59
C LEU A 156 1.70 -0.85 11.99
N ALA A 157 0.44 -0.88 11.57
CA ALA A 157 -0.57 0.07 12.02
C ALA A 157 -1.88 -0.61 12.38
N THR A 158 -2.34 -0.41 13.62
CA THR A 158 -3.66 -0.87 14.07
C THR A 158 -4.80 0.01 13.58
N SER A 159 -4.51 1.14 12.94
CA SER A 159 -5.50 2.01 12.32
C SER A 159 -5.05 2.49 10.94
N TYR A 160 -6.03 2.70 10.06
CA TYR A 160 -5.84 3.22 8.71
C TYR A 160 -4.83 2.46 7.85
N THR A 161 -3.64 3.02 7.58
CA THR A 161 -2.65 2.44 6.65
C THR A 161 -1.36 2.03 7.35
N GLY A 162 -0.60 1.07 6.82
CA GLY A 162 0.81 0.92 7.20
C GLY A 162 1.60 2.15 6.76
N ILE A 163 1.58 2.43 5.46
CA ILE A 163 2.27 3.59 4.85
C ILE A 163 1.33 4.40 3.94
N GLY A 164 1.19 5.68 4.26
CA GLY A 164 0.51 6.67 3.41
C GLY A 164 1.49 7.44 2.52
N VAL A 165 1.17 7.64 1.24
CA VAL A 165 2.03 8.35 0.27
C VAL A 165 1.26 9.49 -0.38
N PHE A 166 1.79 10.72 -0.30
CA PHE A 166 1.04 11.94 -0.63
C PHE A 166 1.91 12.99 -1.32
N GLY A 167 1.46 13.46 -2.49
CA GLY A 167 2.05 14.62 -3.14
C GLY A 167 3.20 14.30 -4.10
N ASP A 168 3.55 15.31 -4.89
CA ASP A 168 4.54 15.21 -5.96
C ASP A 168 5.94 15.02 -5.38
N LEU A 169 6.66 14.06 -5.95
CA LEU A 169 7.98 13.58 -5.49
C LEU A 169 7.98 12.83 -4.13
N ALA A 170 6.80 12.45 -3.61
CA ALA A 170 6.73 11.49 -2.52
C ALA A 170 6.97 10.07 -3.06
N GLN A 171 7.93 9.35 -2.49
CA GLN A 171 8.31 8.01 -2.93
C GLN A 171 8.42 7.03 -1.78
N VAL A 172 7.94 5.81 -1.99
CA VAL A 172 8.14 4.68 -1.07
C VAL A 172 8.71 3.48 -1.81
N ASP A 173 9.79 2.91 -1.27
CA ASP A 173 10.44 1.71 -1.75
C ASP A 173 10.35 0.62 -0.68
N VAL A 174 9.60 -0.45 -0.97
CA VAL A 174 9.32 -1.52 0.01
C VAL A 174 10.06 -2.79 -0.36
N TYR A 175 10.93 -3.24 0.55
CA TYR A 175 11.56 -4.55 0.58
C TYR A 175 11.15 -5.36 1.82
N GLY A 176 10.76 -4.68 2.89
CA GLY A 176 10.35 -5.26 4.18
C GLY A 176 8.86 -5.58 4.30
N THR A 177 8.39 -5.65 5.54
CA THR A 177 6.98 -5.94 5.85
C THR A 177 6.20 -4.66 6.17
N VAL A 178 5.02 -4.54 5.59
CA VAL A 178 4.08 -3.44 5.85
C VAL A 178 2.69 -4.01 6.09
N GLU A 179 2.12 -3.75 7.25
CA GLU A 179 0.77 -4.17 7.61
C GLU A 179 -0.01 -2.96 8.15
N GLY A 180 -1.13 -2.64 7.52
CA GLY A 180 -2.07 -1.64 8.02
C GLY A 180 -3.36 -2.23 8.52
N ASN A 181 -4.26 -1.40 9.04
CA ASN A 181 -5.62 -1.84 9.34
C ASN A 181 -6.40 -2.06 8.03
N TYR A 182 -6.66 -0.98 7.31
CA TYR A 182 -7.38 -0.99 6.04
C TYR A 182 -6.42 -1.21 4.87
N TYR A 183 -5.26 -0.55 4.88
CA TYR A 183 -4.35 -0.56 3.73
C TYR A 183 -2.94 -0.90 4.16
N GLY A 184 -2.28 -1.85 3.51
CA GLY A 184 -0.83 -1.99 3.66
C GLY A 184 -0.14 -0.70 3.23
N VAL A 185 -0.30 -0.33 1.96
CA VAL A 185 0.16 0.95 1.39
C VAL A 185 -0.97 1.64 0.63
N ALA A 186 -1.16 2.93 0.84
CA ALA A 186 -2.16 3.70 0.08
C ALA A 186 -1.71 5.15 -0.16
N GLY A 187 -2.22 5.75 -1.23
CA GLY A 187 -2.28 7.21 -1.29
C GLY A 187 -3.72 7.71 -1.14
N ASN A 188 -3.99 8.93 -1.61
CA ASN A 188 -5.31 9.56 -1.43
C ASN A 188 -5.78 10.25 -2.71
N GLY A 189 -6.96 9.88 -3.19
CA GLY A 189 -7.53 10.39 -4.44
C GLY A 189 -7.99 11.85 -4.45
N THR A 190 -7.66 12.65 -3.43
CA THR A 190 -7.96 14.09 -3.44
C THR A 190 -7.18 14.77 -4.56
N ASN A 191 -7.92 15.33 -5.52
CA ASN A 191 -7.41 16.14 -6.62
C ASN A 191 -8.31 17.37 -6.80
N ARG A 192 -7.91 18.50 -6.21
CA ARG A 192 -8.64 19.78 -6.23
C ARG A 192 -7.69 20.91 -6.59
N THR A 193 -8.25 22.07 -6.90
CA THR A 193 -7.47 23.28 -7.26
C THR A 193 -6.64 23.86 -6.11
N ASP A 194 -6.87 23.42 -4.87
CA ASP A 194 -6.21 23.89 -3.66
C ASP A 194 -5.40 22.80 -2.93
N LEU A 195 -5.49 21.55 -3.39
CA LEU A 195 -4.84 20.41 -2.77
C LEU A 195 -4.84 19.22 -3.73
N THR A 196 -3.67 18.64 -3.96
CA THR A 196 -3.53 17.37 -4.66
C THR A 196 -2.62 16.45 -3.87
N TYR A 197 -2.89 15.15 -3.93
CA TYR A 197 -1.99 14.12 -3.41
C TYR A 197 -1.40 13.25 -4.52
N GLY A 198 -1.52 13.67 -5.79
CA GLY A 198 -0.86 13.02 -6.92
C GLY A 198 0.63 13.31 -7.01
N GLY A 199 1.30 12.75 -8.02
CA GLY A 199 2.76 12.82 -8.25
C GLY A 199 3.57 11.80 -7.44
N THR A 200 2.91 10.84 -6.78
CA THR A 200 3.55 9.85 -5.91
C THR A 200 4.17 8.70 -6.70
N VAL A 201 5.21 8.08 -6.14
CA VAL A 201 5.80 6.81 -6.63
C VAL A 201 5.78 5.75 -5.53
N ILE A 202 5.28 4.55 -5.83
CA ILE A 202 5.32 3.39 -4.93
C ILE A 202 6.06 2.27 -5.66
N ASN A 203 7.13 1.74 -5.06
CA ASN A 203 7.91 0.64 -5.61
C ASN A 203 7.86 -0.55 -4.65
N VAL A 204 7.47 -1.71 -5.16
CA VAL A 204 7.41 -2.97 -4.40
C VAL A 204 8.42 -3.94 -4.99
N TYR A 205 9.40 -4.31 -4.18
CA TYR A 205 10.51 -5.17 -4.59
C TYR A 205 10.38 -6.60 -4.05
N ASP A 206 11.27 -7.48 -4.53
CA ASP A 206 11.39 -8.84 -4.01
C ASP A 206 11.62 -8.84 -2.49
N GLY A 207 10.94 -9.78 -1.81
CA GLY A 207 10.98 -9.89 -0.35
C GLY A 207 9.92 -9.07 0.38
N ALA A 208 9.32 -8.07 -0.27
CA ALA A 208 8.26 -7.26 0.34
C ALA A 208 7.06 -8.12 0.74
N ASN A 209 6.45 -7.80 1.88
CA ASN A 209 5.20 -8.40 2.34
C ASN A 209 4.24 -7.28 2.76
N ILE A 210 3.24 -6.99 1.93
CA ILE A 210 2.28 -5.90 2.13
C ILE A 210 0.90 -6.50 2.37
N THR A 211 0.31 -6.22 3.52
CA THR A 211 -0.96 -6.82 3.96
C THR A 211 -1.79 -5.87 4.82
N HIS A 212 -2.96 -6.33 5.24
CA HIS A 212 -3.85 -5.62 6.14
C HIS A 212 -4.31 -6.51 7.31
N THR A 213 -5.01 -5.90 8.28
CA THR A 213 -5.67 -6.61 9.40
C THR A 213 -7.19 -6.44 9.44
N CYS A 214 -7.77 -5.55 8.63
CA CYS A 214 -9.22 -5.33 8.60
C CYS A 214 -9.96 -6.50 7.95
N GLU A 215 -10.82 -7.17 8.71
CA GLU A 215 -11.58 -8.33 8.24
C GLU A 215 -12.70 -7.97 7.23
N THR A 216 -13.05 -6.69 7.09
CA THR A 216 -14.21 -6.26 6.28
C THR A 216 -13.89 -5.22 5.23
N ASP A 217 -12.67 -4.68 5.17
CA ASP A 217 -12.36 -3.55 4.30
C ASP A 217 -10.86 -3.47 3.92
N GLY A 218 -10.19 -4.62 4.01
CA GLY A 218 -8.75 -4.71 3.88
C GLY A 218 -8.25 -4.81 2.44
N VAL A 219 -7.27 -4.00 2.10
CA VAL A 219 -6.61 -3.98 0.80
C VAL A 219 -5.09 -3.98 0.99
N GLY A 220 -4.37 -4.77 0.18
CA GLY A 220 -2.91 -4.75 0.21
C GLY A 220 -2.36 -3.38 -0.21
N ILE A 221 -2.66 -2.98 -1.46
CA ILE A 221 -2.31 -1.65 -1.98
C ILE A 221 -3.52 -0.95 -2.57
N PHE A 222 -3.73 0.31 -2.21
CA PHE A 222 -4.76 1.15 -2.81
C PHE A 222 -4.16 2.39 -3.49
N GLN A 223 -4.03 2.34 -4.81
CA GLN A 223 -3.63 3.50 -5.62
C GLN A 223 -4.87 4.30 -6.01
N SER A 224 -5.07 5.41 -5.31
CA SER A 224 -6.27 6.23 -5.47
C SER A 224 -5.99 7.62 -6.05
N GLN A 225 -4.72 8.03 -6.08
CA GLN A 225 -4.18 9.28 -6.58
C GLN A 225 -3.55 9.12 -7.97
N LEU A 226 -3.30 10.23 -8.69
CA LEU A 226 -2.42 10.21 -9.86
C LEU A 226 -1.00 9.92 -9.40
N GLY A 227 -0.53 8.70 -9.58
CA GLY A 227 0.84 8.31 -9.25
C GLY A 227 1.29 7.15 -10.10
N ILE A 228 2.47 6.64 -9.79
CA ILE A 228 3.02 5.43 -10.42
C ILE A 228 3.26 4.40 -9.33
N THR A 229 2.62 3.25 -9.43
CA THR A 229 2.96 2.07 -8.63
C THR A 229 3.68 1.06 -9.51
N ASN A 230 4.89 0.66 -9.12
CA ASN A 230 5.66 -0.38 -9.77
C ASN A 230 5.77 -1.59 -8.84
N ILE A 231 5.28 -2.73 -9.31
CA ILE A 231 5.36 -4.01 -8.61
C ILE A 231 6.36 -4.89 -9.37
N TYR A 232 7.56 -4.96 -8.82
CA TYR A 232 8.64 -5.82 -9.34
C TYR A 232 8.60 -7.21 -8.72
N GLY A 233 8.12 -7.32 -7.48
CA GLY A 233 8.22 -8.53 -6.68
C GLY A 233 7.35 -8.51 -5.42
N GLY A 234 7.67 -9.42 -4.49
CA GLY A 234 7.03 -9.47 -3.16
C GLY A 234 5.68 -10.18 -3.13
N THR A 235 4.99 -10.05 -1.99
CA THR A 235 3.63 -10.54 -1.76
C THR A 235 2.76 -9.39 -1.31
N ILE A 236 1.64 -9.19 -2.01
CA ILE A 236 0.63 -8.18 -1.71
C ILE A 236 -0.68 -8.91 -1.49
N ARG A 237 -1.27 -8.75 -0.31
CA ARG A 237 -2.39 -9.57 0.15
C ARG A 237 -3.50 -8.72 0.72
N GLY A 238 -4.74 -9.00 0.34
CA GLY A 238 -5.89 -8.51 1.08
C GLY A 238 -7.21 -9.18 0.76
N LEU A 239 -8.33 -8.60 1.20
CA LEU A 239 -9.66 -8.92 0.63
C LEU A 239 -9.70 -8.46 -0.83
N VAL A 240 -8.95 -7.41 -1.14
CA VAL A 240 -8.53 -7.01 -2.49
C VAL A 240 -7.01 -6.90 -2.47
N GLY A 241 -6.32 -7.52 -3.42
CA GLY A 241 -4.85 -7.49 -3.44
C GLY A 241 -4.35 -6.08 -3.72
N VAL A 242 -4.66 -5.59 -4.92
CA VAL A 242 -4.34 -4.24 -5.39
C VAL A 242 -5.60 -3.61 -5.98
N GLN A 243 -5.93 -2.39 -5.55
CA GLN A 243 -7.02 -1.61 -6.14
C GLN A 243 -6.53 -0.29 -6.73
N VAL A 244 -7.02 0.04 -7.93
CA VAL A 244 -6.64 1.23 -8.68
C VAL A 244 -7.87 2.07 -9.00
N SER A 245 -7.78 3.38 -8.77
CA SER A 245 -8.79 4.37 -9.17
C SER A 245 -8.21 5.59 -9.88
N ALA A 246 -6.88 5.70 -9.97
CA ALA A 246 -6.18 6.74 -10.72
C ALA A 246 -4.72 6.35 -10.97
N GLY A 247 -4.09 6.97 -11.96
CA GLY A 247 -2.65 6.86 -12.23
C GLY A 247 -2.23 5.58 -12.95
N THR A 248 -0.92 5.33 -12.97
CA THR A 248 -0.32 4.20 -13.68
C THR A 248 0.07 3.09 -12.71
N ILE A 249 -0.17 1.84 -13.07
CA ILE A 249 0.37 0.67 -12.38
C ILE A 249 1.14 -0.21 -13.34
N ASN A 250 2.37 -0.56 -12.97
CA ASN A 250 3.26 -1.43 -13.74
C ASN A 250 3.54 -2.68 -12.92
N ILE A 251 3.16 -3.85 -13.43
CA ILE A 251 3.33 -5.12 -12.75
C ILE A 251 4.22 -6.01 -13.61
N SER A 252 5.40 -6.32 -13.09
CA SER A 252 6.40 -7.18 -13.74
C SER A 252 6.70 -8.44 -12.95
N GLY A 253 6.28 -8.50 -11.69
CA GLY A 253 6.44 -9.66 -10.81
C GLY A 253 5.57 -9.56 -9.56
N GLY A 254 5.88 -10.40 -8.57
CA GLY A 254 5.17 -10.46 -7.30
C GLY A 254 3.95 -11.39 -7.29
N ASN A 255 3.43 -11.63 -6.08
CA ASN A 255 2.19 -12.36 -5.84
C ASN A 255 1.11 -11.38 -5.36
N ILE A 256 0.09 -11.18 -6.17
CA ILE A 256 -1.06 -10.34 -5.88
C ILE A 256 -2.20 -11.27 -5.48
N ILE A 257 -2.63 -11.17 -4.22
CA ILE A 257 -3.50 -12.16 -3.59
C ILE A 257 -4.73 -11.48 -3.01
N ALA A 258 -5.90 -11.93 -3.44
CA ALA A 258 -7.16 -11.68 -2.76
C ALA A 258 -7.65 -12.95 -2.05
N GLU A 259 -7.84 -12.87 -0.74
CA GLU A 259 -8.33 -13.98 0.07
C GLU A 259 -9.19 -13.49 1.23
N GLY A 260 -9.95 -14.40 1.84
CA GLY A 260 -10.90 -14.06 2.89
C GLY A 260 -12.30 -13.79 2.35
N GLU A 261 -13.27 -13.83 3.25
CA GLU A 261 -14.69 -13.71 2.91
C GLU A 261 -15.02 -12.27 2.49
N ILE A 262 -15.64 -12.10 1.32
CA ILE A 262 -16.22 -10.81 0.93
C ILE A 262 -17.37 -10.50 1.90
N PRO A 263 -17.34 -9.39 2.63
CA PRO A 263 -18.35 -9.10 3.65
C PRO A 263 -19.72 -8.88 3.00
N SER A 264 -20.79 -9.26 3.72
CA SER A 264 -22.17 -9.18 3.21
C SER A 264 -22.73 -7.75 3.11
N SER A 265 -21.99 -6.76 3.62
CA SER A 265 -22.39 -5.36 3.65
C SER A 265 -21.18 -4.46 3.83
N GLY A 266 -21.34 -3.18 3.49
CA GLY A 266 -20.27 -2.18 3.62
C GLY A 266 -19.92 -1.61 2.26
N ASN A 267 -18.65 -1.31 2.08
CA ASN A 267 -18.14 -0.81 0.82
C ASN A 267 -17.80 -1.98 -0.11
N ILE A 268 -18.81 -2.57 -0.75
CA ILE A 268 -18.65 -3.79 -1.57
C ILE A 268 -19.16 -3.59 -3.00
N ALA A 269 -18.55 -4.29 -3.95
CA ALA A 269 -19.06 -4.43 -5.32
C ALA A 269 -19.10 -5.91 -5.68
N THR A 270 -20.29 -6.41 -6.01
CA THR A 270 -20.55 -7.81 -6.32
C THR A 270 -21.58 -7.91 -7.45
N PRO A 271 -21.77 -9.10 -8.06
CA PRO A 271 -22.87 -9.32 -8.98
C PRO A 271 -24.25 -8.93 -8.40
N ASP A 272 -24.48 -9.17 -7.10
CA ASP A 272 -25.76 -8.93 -6.43
C ASP A 272 -26.15 -7.45 -6.38
N ASN A 273 -25.16 -6.55 -6.29
CA ASN A 273 -25.40 -5.10 -6.33
C ASN A 273 -25.06 -4.47 -7.69
N ASN A 274 -24.90 -5.30 -8.74
CA ASN A 274 -24.54 -4.88 -10.09
C ASN A 274 -23.30 -3.96 -10.08
N TYR A 275 -22.30 -4.34 -9.29
CA TYR A 275 -21.03 -3.64 -9.12
C TYR A 275 -21.19 -2.13 -8.82
N THR A 276 -22.27 -1.75 -8.15
CA THR A 276 -22.62 -0.34 -7.96
C THR A 276 -22.28 0.15 -6.55
N TYR A 277 -21.46 1.19 -6.48
CA TYR A 277 -21.05 1.85 -5.24
C TYR A 277 -20.83 3.35 -5.43
N THR A 278 -21.33 4.18 -4.52
CA THR A 278 -21.35 5.65 -4.68
C THR A 278 -20.58 6.43 -3.63
N SER A 279 -19.86 5.76 -2.73
CA SER A 279 -19.09 6.42 -1.67
C SER A 279 -17.59 6.48 -2.00
N SER A 280 -16.83 7.21 -1.19
CA SER A 280 -15.38 7.32 -1.28
C SER A 280 -14.69 6.12 -0.63
N GLY A 281 -13.39 5.95 -0.91
CA GLY A 281 -12.57 4.88 -0.33
C GLY A 281 -12.36 3.71 -1.29
N ASN A 282 -11.78 2.62 -0.77
CA ASN A 282 -11.64 1.37 -1.50
C ASN A 282 -12.98 0.64 -1.58
N ILE A 283 -13.15 -0.30 -2.50
CA ILE A 283 -14.34 -1.16 -2.59
C ILE A 283 -13.87 -2.61 -2.44
N VAL A 284 -14.50 -3.40 -1.59
CA VAL A 284 -14.20 -4.84 -1.46
C VAL A 284 -15.00 -5.61 -2.51
N ASP A 285 -14.30 -6.09 -3.52
CA ASP A 285 -14.85 -6.87 -4.64
C ASP A 285 -14.25 -8.28 -4.74
N GLY A 286 -13.24 -8.59 -3.92
CA GLY A 286 -12.58 -9.88 -3.90
C GLY A 286 -11.53 -10.06 -4.99
N ALA A 287 -11.23 -9.06 -5.81
CA ALA A 287 -10.31 -9.23 -6.93
C ALA A 287 -8.84 -9.18 -6.49
N ALA A 288 -7.98 -9.98 -7.13
CA ALA A 288 -6.54 -9.84 -6.91
C ALA A 288 -6.07 -8.46 -7.41
N LEU A 289 -6.45 -8.09 -8.64
CA LEU A 289 -6.32 -6.74 -9.18
C LEU A 289 -7.71 -6.16 -9.50
N SER A 290 -8.07 -5.09 -8.80
CA SER A 290 -9.33 -4.34 -8.97
C SER A 290 -9.07 -3.00 -9.66
N ILE A 291 -9.71 -2.81 -10.82
CA ILE A 291 -9.61 -1.61 -11.66
C ILE A 291 -10.96 -0.89 -11.63
N VAL A 292 -11.03 0.19 -10.86
CA VAL A 292 -12.29 0.86 -10.57
C VAL A 292 -12.44 2.11 -11.45
N ASN A 293 -13.22 1.99 -12.52
CA ASN A 293 -13.67 3.14 -13.29
C ASN A 293 -14.78 3.87 -12.51
N ARG A 294 -14.51 5.08 -12.02
CA ARG A 294 -15.51 5.81 -11.21
C ARG A 294 -15.43 7.33 -11.31
N SER A 295 -16.58 7.95 -11.44
CA SER A 295 -16.76 9.40 -11.31
C SER A 295 -16.51 9.88 -9.87
N GLY A 296 -16.57 11.19 -9.64
CA GLY A 296 -16.18 11.82 -8.37
C GLY A 296 -14.76 12.39 -8.41
N GLY A 297 -14.22 12.75 -7.24
CA GLY A 297 -12.96 13.50 -7.09
C GLY A 297 -11.68 12.77 -7.49
N TYR A 298 -11.76 11.49 -7.83
CA TYR A 298 -10.64 10.71 -8.35
C TYR A 298 -10.22 11.22 -9.73
N ALA A 299 -8.92 11.35 -9.99
CA ALA A 299 -8.45 11.97 -11.23
C ALA A 299 -8.61 11.09 -12.48
N GLY A 300 -8.59 9.76 -12.34
CA GLY A 300 -8.57 8.83 -13.49
C GLY A 300 -7.19 8.67 -14.09
N TYR A 301 -7.10 8.69 -15.44
CA TYR A 301 -5.89 8.36 -16.20
C TYR A 301 -5.31 7.01 -15.80
N ILE A 302 -6.19 6.02 -15.67
CA ILE A 302 -5.82 4.68 -15.22
C ILE A 302 -5.13 3.97 -16.39
N ASN A 303 -3.85 3.66 -16.19
CA ASN A 303 -3.04 2.88 -17.12
C ASN A 303 -2.49 1.66 -16.38
N VAL A 304 -2.80 0.46 -16.86
CA VAL A 304 -2.39 -0.80 -16.25
C VAL A 304 -1.51 -1.56 -17.22
N ASN A 305 -0.26 -1.83 -16.82
CA ASN A 305 0.70 -2.56 -17.63
C ASN A 305 1.12 -3.83 -16.89
N ILE A 306 0.69 -5.00 -17.38
CA ILE A 306 1.03 -6.30 -16.81
C ILE A 306 1.97 -7.03 -17.76
N THR A 307 3.19 -7.28 -17.29
CA THR A 307 4.25 -7.99 -18.01
C THR A 307 4.65 -9.29 -17.29
N GLY A 308 4.21 -9.47 -16.05
CA GLY A 308 4.49 -10.62 -15.20
C GLY A 308 3.71 -10.56 -13.88
N GLY A 309 4.06 -11.45 -12.96
CA GLY A 309 3.38 -11.59 -11.66
C GLY A 309 2.37 -12.73 -11.61
N ASN A 310 1.88 -13.03 -10.41
CA ASN A 310 0.90 -14.07 -10.14
C ASN A 310 -0.31 -13.46 -9.45
N PHE A 311 -1.50 -13.63 -10.03
CA PHE A 311 -2.76 -13.05 -9.60
C PHE A 311 -3.67 -14.18 -9.13
N TYR A 312 -3.95 -14.22 -7.84
CA TYR A 312 -4.78 -15.26 -7.24
C TYR A 312 -5.92 -14.63 -6.44
N SER A 313 -7.14 -15.04 -6.75
CA SER A 313 -8.32 -14.71 -5.94
C SER A 313 -9.04 -15.97 -5.46
N GLU A 314 -9.22 -16.09 -4.15
CA GLU A 314 -9.92 -17.22 -3.53
C GLU A 314 -11.44 -17.18 -3.78
N ASN A 315 -12.04 -15.99 -3.84
CA ASN A 315 -13.51 -15.81 -3.84
C ASN A 315 -14.01 -14.88 -4.97
N GLY A 316 -13.11 -14.28 -5.74
CA GLY A 316 -13.41 -13.27 -6.77
C GLY A 316 -12.68 -13.53 -8.07
N ASP A 317 -12.43 -12.46 -8.83
CA ASP A 317 -11.73 -12.52 -10.11
C ASP A 317 -10.21 -12.29 -9.93
N ALA A 318 -9.37 -12.80 -10.84
CA ALA A 318 -7.96 -12.43 -10.81
C ALA A 318 -7.77 -10.96 -11.22
N VAL A 319 -8.44 -10.53 -12.29
CA VAL A 319 -8.55 -9.12 -12.71
C VAL A 319 -10.02 -8.75 -12.87
N LEU A 320 -10.46 -7.71 -12.16
CA LEU A 320 -11.80 -7.15 -12.28
C LEU A 320 -11.73 -5.69 -12.71
N GLU A 321 -12.34 -5.36 -13.83
CA GLU A 321 -12.61 -3.98 -14.24
C GLU A 321 -14.10 -3.68 -14.19
N TYR A 322 -14.49 -2.54 -13.61
CA TYR A 322 -15.91 -2.18 -13.55
C TYR A 322 -16.17 -0.69 -13.37
N THR A 323 -17.39 -0.26 -13.75
CA THR A 323 -17.87 1.11 -13.49
C THR A 323 -18.68 1.18 -12.19
N ALA A 324 -18.06 1.64 -11.10
CA ALA A 324 -18.69 1.61 -9.77
C ALA A 324 -19.90 2.54 -9.63
N ASN A 325 -19.88 3.76 -10.17
CA ASN A 325 -20.94 4.75 -9.93
C ASN A 325 -21.67 5.17 -11.22
N ALA A 326 -21.46 6.40 -11.68
CA ALA A 326 -22.01 6.92 -12.93
C ALA A 326 -21.02 6.69 -14.08
N ASN A 327 -21.53 6.71 -15.32
CA ASN A 327 -20.70 6.61 -16.52
C ASN A 327 -19.59 7.67 -16.50
N CYS A 328 -18.37 7.22 -16.74
CA CYS A 328 -17.19 8.04 -16.90
C CYS A 328 -16.12 7.27 -17.68
N GLU A 329 -15.20 8.00 -18.27
CA GLU A 329 -14.07 7.47 -19.03
C GLU A 329 -12.79 7.85 -18.27
N LYS A 330 -12.37 6.98 -17.35
CA LYS A 330 -11.16 7.20 -16.52
C LYS A 330 -10.09 6.14 -16.70
N VAL A 331 -10.38 5.12 -17.49
CA VAL A 331 -9.43 4.07 -17.87
C VAL A 331 -8.95 4.37 -19.27
N ASP A 332 -7.64 4.59 -19.39
CA ASP A 332 -6.98 4.91 -20.66
C ASP A 332 -6.49 3.63 -21.35
N SER A 333 -5.89 2.71 -20.59
CA SER A 333 -5.38 1.46 -21.13
C SER A 333 -5.20 0.37 -20.06
N ILE A 334 -5.41 -0.87 -20.49
CA ILE A 334 -5.07 -2.08 -19.73
C ILE A 334 -4.36 -3.04 -20.71
N SER A 335 -3.05 -3.22 -20.56
CA SER A 335 -2.22 -4.08 -21.40
C SER A 335 -1.71 -5.27 -20.60
N ILE A 336 -1.94 -6.49 -21.12
CA ILE A 336 -1.51 -7.74 -20.51
C ILE A 336 -0.64 -8.51 -21.49
N THR A 337 0.66 -8.57 -21.22
CA THR A 337 1.67 -9.24 -22.08
C THR A 337 2.31 -10.45 -21.38
N GLY A 338 2.00 -10.67 -20.11
CA GLY A 338 2.52 -11.79 -19.31
C GLY A 338 1.83 -11.89 -17.95
N GLY A 339 2.24 -12.87 -17.15
CA GLY A 339 1.67 -13.15 -15.82
C GLY A 339 0.93 -14.48 -15.75
N THR A 340 0.49 -14.85 -14.56
CA THR A 340 -0.35 -16.04 -14.30
C THR A 340 -1.59 -15.61 -13.54
N PHE A 341 -2.77 -16.04 -13.99
CA PHE A 341 -4.06 -15.60 -13.50
C PHE A 341 -4.88 -16.81 -13.05
N ASN A 342 -5.44 -16.71 -11.85
CA ASN A 342 -6.29 -17.74 -11.25
C ASN A 342 -7.32 -17.07 -10.33
N GLY A 343 -8.47 -16.73 -10.90
CA GLY A 343 -9.64 -16.25 -10.16
C GLY A 343 -10.65 -17.37 -9.95
N ALA A 344 -11.24 -17.43 -8.76
CA ALA A 344 -12.31 -18.39 -8.47
C ALA A 344 -13.56 -18.19 -9.33
N ASN A 345 -13.84 -16.95 -9.74
CA ASN A 345 -14.96 -16.61 -10.62
C ASN A 345 -14.55 -16.52 -12.09
N SER A 346 -13.53 -15.70 -12.38
CA SER A 346 -12.94 -15.53 -13.71
C SER A 346 -11.50 -15.04 -13.59
N ASP A 347 -10.68 -15.27 -14.62
CA ASP A 347 -9.36 -14.63 -14.67
C ASP A 347 -9.41 -13.17 -15.09
N ILE A 348 -10.30 -12.83 -16.03
CA ILE A 348 -10.59 -11.45 -16.42
C ILE A 348 -12.10 -11.28 -16.46
N ASN A 349 -12.60 -10.26 -15.76
CA ASN A 349 -14.01 -9.89 -15.74
C ASN A 349 -14.17 -8.38 -15.95
N VAL A 350 -15.06 -7.98 -16.86
CA VAL A 350 -15.29 -6.58 -17.25
C VAL A 350 -16.78 -6.25 -17.09
N GLN A 351 -17.09 -5.25 -16.27
CA GLN A 351 -18.45 -4.85 -15.86
C GLN A 351 -18.65 -3.34 -16.00
N LEU A 352 -18.55 -2.88 -17.25
CA LEU A 352 -18.61 -1.46 -17.62
C LEU A 352 -20.05 -0.98 -17.87
N LYS A 353 -20.33 0.28 -17.54
CA LYS A 353 -21.62 0.94 -17.83
C LYS A 353 -21.62 1.71 -19.15
N ASP A 354 -20.46 1.81 -19.80
CA ASP A 354 -20.26 2.49 -21.07
C ASP A 354 -19.21 1.72 -21.89
N SER A 355 -19.44 1.57 -23.19
CA SER A 355 -18.56 0.84 -24.11
C SER A 355 -17.37 1.68 -24.62
N SER A 356 -17.30 2.97 -24.27
CA SER A 356 -16.16 3.83 -24.62
C SER A 356 -14.97 3.69 -23.67
N VAL A 357 -15.16 3.05 -22.52
CA VAL A 357 -14.10 2.80 -21.53
C VAL A 357 -13.19 1.71 -22.08
N ALA A 358 -11.88 1.91 -21.94
CA ALA A 358 -10.90 0.94 -22.42
C ALA A 358 -11.05 -0.40 -21.68
N GLU A 359 -11.10 -1.50 -22.43
CA GLU A 359 -11.10 -2.87 -21.89
C GLU A 359 -9.68 -3.47 -21.91
N PRO A 360 -9.45 -4.59 -21.20
CA PRO A 360 -8.17 -5.31 -21.26
C PRO A 360 -7.82 -5.80 -22.66
N VAL A 361 -6.55 -5.61 -23.03
CA VAL A 361 -5.95 -6.19 -24.25
C VAL A 361 -4.90 -7.21 -23.84
N VAL A 362 -5.15 -8.48 -24.20
CA VAL A 362 -4.31 -9.63 -23.87
C VAL A 362 -3.45 -10.03 -25.06
N GLU A 363 -2.14 -9.93 -24.87
CA GLU A 363 -1.09 -10.33 -25.81
C GLU A 363 -0.25 -11.52 -25.30
N GLY A 364 -0.36 -11.86 -24.01
CA GLY A 364 0.34 -12.99 -23.40
C GLY A 364 -0.08 -13.24 -21.96
N GLY A 365 0.37 -14.36 -21.38
CA GLY A 365 0.05 -14.77 -20.02
C GLY A 365 -0.33 -16.25 -19.91
N SER A 366 -0.71 -16.67 -18.71
CA SER A 366 -1.25 -18.00 -18.43
C SER A 366 -2.53 -17.87 -17.62
N PHE A 367 -3.62 -18.43 -18.14
CA PHE A 367 -4.97 -18.30 -17.61
C PHE A 367 -5.52 -19.69 -17.29
N SER A 368 -6.25 -19.79 -16.18
CA SER A 368 -7.04 -20.94 -15.75
C SER A 368 -8.45 -20.99 -16.35
N GLU A 369 -8.95 -19.86 -16.86
CA GLU A 369 -10.24 -19.72 -17.53
C GLU A 369 -10.10 -18.99 -18.87
N SER A 370 -11.17 -19.02 -19.68
CA SER A 370 -11.17 -18.39 -21.01
C SER A 370 -11.00 -16.88 -20.96
N VAL A 371 -10.14 -16.34 -21.83
CA VAL A 371 -9.98 -14.89 -22.03
C VAL A 371 -10.15 -14.45 -23.48
N ALA A 372 -10.72 -15.31 -24.33
CA ALA A 372 -10.84 -15.08 -25.77
C ALA A 372 -11.51 -13.74 -26.16
N ALA A 373 -12.35 -13.18 -25.30
CA ALA A 373 -12.99 -11.87 -25.50
C ALA A 373 -12.01 -10.69 -25.49
N TYR A 374 -10.84 -10.85 -24.87
CA TYR A 374 -9.87 -9.79 -24.60
C TYR A 374 -8.55 -9.95 -25.38
N VAL A 375 -8.41 -11.03 -26.14
CA VAL A 375 -7.19 -11.32 -26.91
C VAL A 375 -7.05 -10.32 -28.06
N ALA A 376 -5.85 -9.76 -28.23
CA ALA A 376 -5.57 -8.80 -29.29
C ALA A 376 -5.77 -9.41 -30.69
N ASP A 377 -6.28 -8.60 -31.62
CA ASP A 377 -6.52 -9.00 -33.00
C ASP A 377 -5.26 -9.59 -33.66
N GLY A 378 -5.40 -10.78 -34.25
CA GLY A 378 -4.33 -11.43 -35.01
C GLY A 378 -3.39 -12.32 -34.20
N LEU A 379 -3.60 -12.48 -32.88
CA LEU A 379 -2.97 -13.55 -32.11
C LEU A 379 -3.68 -14.89 -32.37
N GLU A 380 -2.91 -15.92 -32.72
CA GLU A 380 -3.41 -17.29 -32.80
C GLU A 380 -3.57 -17.85 -31.38
N TYR A 381 -4.74 -18.41 -31.08
CA TYR A 381 -5.00 -19.07 -29.81
C TYR A 381 -4.31 -20.45 -29.80
N GLU A 382 -3.41 -20.69 -28.85
CA GLU A 382 -3.07 -22.06 -28.47
C GLU A 382 -3.87 -22.40 -27.21
N ALA A 383 -4.80 -23.34 -27.33
CA ALA A 383 -5.38 -24.03 -26.20
C ALA A 383 -4.24 -24.72 -25.45
N ASN A 384 -3.80 -24.18 -24.31
CA ASN A 384 -3.16 -25.05 -23.36
C ASN A 384 -4.26 -26.00 -22.84
N SER A 385 -3.90 -27.20 -22.42
CA SER A 385 -4.84 -28.26 -22.06
C SER A 385 -5.77 -27.93 -20.87
N ASP A 386 -5.73 -26.69 -20.37
CA ASP A 386 -6.50 -26.17 -19.24
C ASP A 386 -7.31 -24.89 -19.56
N GLY A 387 -7.34 -24.37 -20.80
CA GLY A 387 -8.22 -23.25 -21.17
C GLY A 387 -7.81 -22.49 -22.45
N VAL A 388 -8.80 -22.06 -23.24
CA VAL A 388 -8.72 -20.98 -24.26
C VAL A 388 -9.57 -19.86 -23.76
#